data_AF-A0A7R9WS97-F1
#
_entry.id   AF-A0A7R9WS97-F1
#
_cell.length_a   1.000
_cell.length_b   1.000
_cell.length_c   1.000
_cell.angle_alpha   90.00
_cell.angle_beta   90.00
_cell.angle_gamma   90.00
#
_symmetry.space_group_name_H-M   'P 1'
#
loop_
_entity.id
_entity.type
_entity.pdbx_description
1 polymer ?
#
loop_
_entity_poly.entity_id
_entity_poly.type
_entity_poly.pdbx_seq_one_letter_code
_entity_poly.pdbx_strand_id
1 'polypeptide(L)'
;MALHYLTSVSQNPISSPPSTNLLVIKRKQYLAALSKAEYLKHKEYEFTTPGKVFAKRFEAFGAIQHPPPLVYNDFVKGSDFHKVAQNDLIVSATECFQSSKATADKLVQHTKRIDAQFGSAQTEELRRLVKVSVSGSIYLQRLRQKIASSSPDATVTFDFDTHKHYCIIKLV
;
A
#
# COMPACT_ATOMS: atom_id res chain seq x y z
N MET A 1 47.50 2.94 4.92
CA MET A 1 47.65 2.53 3.51
C MET A 1 46.36 2.91 2.81
N ALA A 2 46.39 4.05 2.13
CA ALA A 2 45.27 4.62 1.39
C ALA A 2 45.27 4.10 -0.05
N LEU A 3 44.08 4.03 -0.66
CA LEU A 3 43.71 4.59 -1.97
C LEU A 3 42.40 3.90 -2.42
N HIS A 4 41.27 4.58 -2.29
CA HIS A 4 40.70 5.52 -3.26
C HIS A 4 40.06 4.80 -4.46
N TYR A 5 38.73 4.82 -4.49
CA TYR A 5 37.99 5.28 -5.68
C TYR A 5 36.70 5.98 -5.20
N LEU A 6 36.81 7.29 -5.03
CA LEU A 6 35.71 8.24 -5.16
C LEU A 6 35.88 8.90 -6.52
N THR A 7 34.86 8.78 -7.37
CA THR A 7 34.41 9.70 -8.45
C THR A 7 33.50 8.86 -9.35
N SER A 8 32.19 9.05 -9.47
CA SER A 8 31.38 10.26 -9.46
C SER A 8 30.01 9.94 -8.84
N VAL A 9 29.66 10.65 -7.76
CA VAL A 9 28.26 10.74 -7.32
C VAL A 9 27.60 11.75 -8.25
N SER A 10 27.19 11.28 -9.43
CA SER A 10 26.17 11.98 -10.19
C SER A 10 24.90 11.91 -9.36
N GLN A 11 24.47 13.07 -8.89
CA GLN A 11 23.17 13.30 -8.28
C GLN A 11 22.08 12.83 -9.25
N ASN A 12 21.67 11.58 -9.14
CA ASN A 12 20.36 11.16 -9.57
C ASN A 12 19.59 10.84 -8.30
N PRO A 13 18.49 11.55 -8.01
CA PRO A 13 17.61 11.11 -6.95
C PRO A 13 17.20 9.69 -7.34
N ILE A 14 17.40 8.72 -6.44
CA ILE A 14 16.65 7.47 -6.50
C ILE A 14 15.20 7.89 -6.24
N SER A 15 14.56 8.38 -7.31
CA SER A 15 13.13 8.40 -7.42
C SER A 15 12.76 6.93 -7.37
N SER A 16 12.26 6.48 -6.22
CA SER A 16 11.36 5.35 -6.21
C SER A 16 10.42 5.52 -7.40
N PRO A 17 10.29 4.54 -8.31
CA PRO A 17 9.49 4.74 -9.50
C PRO A 17 8.09 5.23 -9.08
N PRO A 18 7.54 6.27 -9.73
CA PRO A 18 6.34 6.98 -9.27
C PRO A 18 5.12 6.05 -9.09
N SER A 19 5.16 4.85 -9.67
CA SER A 19 4.20 3.77 -9.51
C SER A 19 4.14 3.16 -8.09
N THR A 20 5.25 3.15 -7.34
CA THR A 20 5.35 2.53 -6.01
C THR A 20 4.59 3.34 -4.95
N ASN A 21 4.66 4.67 -5.07
CA ASN A 21 3.98 5.59 -4.14
C ASN A 21 2.46 5.60 -4.33
N LEU A 22 1.95 5.33 -5.53
CA LEU A 22 0.51 5.34 -5.79
C LEU A 22 -0.24 4.22 -5.03
N LEU A 23 0.33 3.02 -5.00
CA LEU A 23 -0.26 1.85 -4.34
C LEU A 23 -0.23 1.95 -2.80
N VAL A 24 0.86 2.51 -2.25
CA VAL A 24 1.01 2.68 -0.79
C VAL A 24 0.09 3.78 -0.26
N ILE A 25 -0.01 4.91 -0.96
CA ILE A 25 -0.78 6.09 -0.50
C ILE A 25 -2.29 5.80 -0.52
N LYS A 26 -2.77 4.98 -1.46
CA LYS A 26 -4.20 4.80 -1.69
C LYS A 26 -4.82 3.49 -1.16
N ARG A 27 -4.00 2.58 -0.60
CA ARG A 27 -4.44 1.42 0.19
C ARG A 27 -5.00 1.81 1.56
N LYS A 28 -4.63 3.00 2.06
CA LYS A 28 -5.10 3.53 3.35
C LYS A 28 -6.62 3.75 3.36
N GLN A 29 -7.21 4.19 2.26
CA GLN A 29 -8.64 4.41 2.10
C GLN A 29 -9.41 3.10 2.19
N TYR A 30 -8.87 2.01 1.63
CA TYR A 30 -9.52 0.69 1.76
C TYR A 30 -9.50 0.20 3.22
N LEU A 31 -8.35 0.33 3.91
CA LEU A 31 -8.25 0.00 5.34
C LEU A 31 -9.19 0.88 6.19
N ALA A 32 -9.30 2.16 5.87
CA ALA A 32 -10.22 3.07 6.54
C ALA A 32 -11.69 2.67 6.30
N ALA A 33 -12.05 2.30 5.06
CA ALA A 33 -13.39 1.81 4.72
C ALA A 33 -13.73 0.53 5.49
N LEU A 34 -12.78 -0.40 5.64
CA LEU A 34 -12.95 -1.61 6.43
C LEU A 34 -13.11 -1.32 7.93
N SER A 35 -12.32 -0.38 8.47
CA SER A 35 -12.40 0.01 9.88
C SER A 35 -13.72 0.73 10.19
N LYS A 36 -14.18 1.63 9.31
CA LYS A 36 -15.44 2.36 9.46
C LYS A 36 -16.67 1.47 9.28
N ALA A 37 -16.54 0.38 8.54
CA ALA A 37 -17.53 -0.70 8.48
C ALA A 37 -17.36 -1.75 9.59
N GLU A 38 -16.53 -1.48 10.59
CA GLU A 38 -16.30 -2.30 11.80
C GLU A 38 -15.71 -3.71 11.56
N TYR A 39 -15.25 -4.00 10.34
CA TYR A 39 -14.55 -5.25 10.02
C TYR A 39 -13.08 -5.26 10.49
N LEU A 40 -12.51 -4.09 10.76
CA LEU A 40 -11.19 -3.93 11.38
C LEU A 40 -11.32 -3.22 12.72
N LYS A 41 -11.06 -3.94 13.80
CA LYS A 41 -11.06 -3.42 15.17
C LYS A 41 -9.64 -3.02 15.60
N HIS A 42 -9.55 -1.92 16.35
CA HIS A 42 -8.28 -1.57 16.99
C HIS A 42 -7.99 -2.58 18.09
N LYS A 43 -6.77 -3.12 18.11
CA LYS A 43 -6.35 -4.02 19.20
C LYS A 43 -5.90 -3.16 20.37
N GLU A 44 -6.62 -3.25 21.47
CA GLU A 44 -6.20 -2.68 22.74
C GLU A 44 -5.13 -3.59 23.36
N TYR A 45 -4.08 -2.98 23.88
CA TYR A 45 -2.98 -3.68 24.54
C TYR A 45 -2.87 -3.19 25.98
N GLU A 46 -2.83 -4.11 26.93
CA GLU A 46 -2.74 -3.80 28.35
C GLU A 46 -1.42 -3.14 28.74
N PHE A 47 -0.31 -3.56 28.11
CA PHE A 47 1.05 -3.16 28.52
C PHE A 47 1.74 -2.16 27.59
N THR A 48 1.05 -1.64 26.56
CA THR A 48 1.65 -0.67 25.63
C THR A 48 0.65 0.37 25.16
N THR A 49 1.18 1.52 24.75
CA THR A 49 0.41 2.58 24.12
C THR A 49 0.62 2.58 22.60
N PRO A 50 -0.34 3.08 21.81
CA PRO A 50 -0.17 3.24 20.36
C PRO A 50 1.08 4.04 19.97
N GLY A 51 1.44 5.07 20.74
CA GLY A 51 2.65 5.86 20.49
C GLY A 51 3.95 5.05 20.64
N LYS A 52 4.04 4.14 21.63
CA LYS A 52 5.18 3.23 21.77
C LYS A 52 5.26 2.22 20.63
N VAL A 53 4.11 1.67 20.21
CA VAL A 53 4.03 0.75 19.05
C VAL A 53 4.48 1.47 17.77
N PHE A 54 4.06 2.72 17.58
CA PHE A 54 4.50 3.57 16.47
C PHE A 54 6.01 3.78 16.50
N ALA A 55 6.55 4.27 17.62
CA ALA A 55 7.98 4.53 17.76
C ALA A 55 8.82 3.28 17.45
N LYS A 56 8.39 2.11 17.97
CA LYS A 56 9.07 0.85 17.70
C LYS A 56 9.01 0.44 16.23
N ARG A 57 7.86 0.67 15.55
CA ARG A 57 7.70 0.35 14.12
C ARG A 57 8.57 1.22 13.22
N PHE A 58 8.86 2.46 13.61
CA PHE A 58 9.67 3.40 12.83
C PHE A 58 11.12 3.57 13.33
N GLU A 59 11.53 2.81 14.34
CA GLU A 59 12.86 2.89 14.97
C GLU A 59 14.00 2.76 13.96
N ALA A 60 13.87 1.86 12.98
CA ALA A 60 14.88 1.65 11.93
C ALA A 60 15.16 2.90 11.07
N PHE A 61 14.24 3.86 11.04
CA PHE A 61 14.36 5.10 10.29
C PHE A 61 14.86 6.27 11.15
N GLY A 62 15.08 6.08 12.45
CA GLY A 62 15.46 7.16 13.38
C GLY A 62 16.81 7.81 13.08
N ALA A 63 17.71 7.09 12.40
CA ALA A 63 19.01 7.63 11.98
C ALA A 63 18.96 8.44 10.67
N ILE A 64 17.84 8.40 9.94
CA ILE A 64 17.69 9.08 8.65
C ILE A 64 17.29 10.53 8.89
N GLN A 65 18.11 11.47 8.42
CA GLN A 65 17.86 12.91 8.60
C GLN A 65 16.87 13.47 7.57
N HIS A 66 16.84 12.89 6.36
CA HIS A 66 16.00 13.36 5.26
C HIS A 66 15.31 12.21 4.53
N PRO A 67 13.98 12.26 4.33
CA PRO A 67 13.05 13.31 4.78
C PRO A 67 12.92 13.37 6.32
N PRO A 68 12.38 14.47 6.90
CA PRO A 68 12.14 14.55 8.34
C PRO A 68 11.38 13.33 8.86
N PRO A 69 11.74 12.79 10.05
CA PRO A 69 11.06 11.63 10.61
C PRO A 69 9.55 11.87 10.79
N LEU A 70 8.74 10.86 10.47
CA LEU A 70 7.30 10.91 10.71
C LEU A 70 7.04 10.91 12.22
N VAL A 71 6.38 11.96 12.71
CA VAL A 71 5.98 12.08 14.12
C VAL A 71 4.62 11.40 14.33
N TYR A 72 4.38 10.84 15.51
CA TYR A 72 3.13 10.13 15.82
C TYR A 72 1.88 11.00 15.60
N ASN A 73 1.93 12.28 15.97
CA ASN A 73 0.80 13.20 15.77
C ASN A 73 0.46 13.39 14.29
N ASP A 74 1.48 13.51 13.44
CA ASP A 74 1.29 13.62 11.99
C ASP A 74 0.75 12.31 11.40
N PHE A 75 1.21 11.17 11.92
CA PHE A 75 0.67 9.86 11.55
C PHE A 75 -0.82 9.73 11.89
N VAL A 76 -1.23 10.12 13.10
CA VAL A 76 -2.64 10.08 13.54
C VAL A 76 -3.47 11.03 12.69
N LYS A 77 -3.05 12.28 12.53
CA LYS A 77 -3.75 13.28 11.72
C LYS A 77 -3.87 12.84 10.26
N GLY A 78 -2.81 12.30 9.68
CA GLY A 78 -2.78 11.82 8.30
C GLY A 78 -3.51 10.49 8.06
N SER A 79 -3.93 9.82 9.13
CA SER A 79 -4.71 8.57 9.08
C SER A 79 -6.12 8.73 9.66
N ASP A 80 -6.55 9.95 9.96
CA ASP A 80 -7.90 10.24 10.44
C ASP A 80 -8.87 10.38 9.26
N PHE A 81 -9.76 9.39 9.16
CA PHE A 81 -10.84 9.34 8.15
C PHE A 81 -12.22 9.47 8.78
N HIS A 82 -12.34 9.88 10.06
CA HIS A 82 -13.62 9.95 10.75
C HIS A 82 -14.64 10.82 9.99
N LYS A 83 -14.18 11.96 9.47
CA LYS A 83 -14.99 12.95 8.72
C LYS A 83 -15.28 12.55 7.27
N VAL A 84 -14.62 11.53 6.72
CA VAL A 84 -14.79 11.13 5.31
C VAL A 84 -15.94 10.13 5.22
N ALA A 85 -16.87 10.31 4.27
CA ALA A 85 -18.00 9.40 4.14
C ALA A 85 -17.54 8.00 3.71
N GLN A 86 -18.26 6.96 4.15
CA GLN A 86 -17.93 5.56 3.82
C GLN A 86 -17.88 5.34 2.30
N ASN A 87 -18.85 5.89 1.58
CA ASN A 87 -18.92 5.75 0.13
C ASN A 87 -17.73 6.43 -0.57
N ASP A 88 -17.27 7.58 -0.08
CA ASP A 88 -16.12 8.29 -0.66
C ASP A 88 -14.83 7.49 -0.50
N LEU A 89 -14.65 6.81 0.65
CA LEU A 89 -13.53 5.90 0.87
C LEU A 89 -13.55 4.73 -0.13
N ILE A 90 -14.73 4.15 -0.38
CA ILE A 90 -14.92 3.06 -1.34
C ILE A 90 -14.65 3.53 -2.77
N VAL A 91 -15.17 4.69 -3.17
CA VAL A 91 -14.94 5.26 -4.51
C VAL A 91 -13.46 5.55 -4.72
N SER A 92 -12.82 6.24 -3.76
CA SER A 92 -11.39 6.57 -3.82
C SER A 92 -10.49 5.32 -3.91
N ALA A 93 -10.80 4.28 -3.12
CA ALA A 93 -10.09 3.00 -3.19
C ALA A 93 -10.34 2.27 -4.53
N THR A 94 -11.53 2.38 -5.11
CA THR A 94 -11.86 1.80 -6.42
C THR A 94 -11.02 2.45 -7.52
N GLU A 95 -11.00 3.77 -7.57
CA GLU A 95 -10.20 4.55 -8.52
C GLU A 95 -8.70 4.24 -8.39
N CYS A 96 -8.22 4.02 -7.16
CA CYS A 96 -6.86 3.58 -6.91
C CYS A 96 -6.52 2.26 -7.60
N PHE A 97 -7.32 1.22 -7.36
CA PHE A 97 -7.06 -0.10 -7.93
C PHE A 97 -7.17 -0.08 -9.46
N GLN A 98 -8.14 0.67 -10.01
CA GLN A 98 -8.27 0.86 -11.46
C GLN A 98 -7.07 1.58 -12.06
N SER A 99 -6.62 2.68 -11.45
CA SER A 99 -5.45 3.44 -11.89
C SER A 99 -4.17 2.62 -11.79
N SER A 100 -4.00 1.87 -10.71
CA SER A 100 -2.83 1.00 -10.48
C SER A 100 -2.78 -0.12 -11.53
N LYS A 101 -3.92 -0.77 -11.80
CA LYS A 101 -4.05 -1.77 -12.87
C LYS A 101 -3.69 -1.16 -14.24
N ALA A 102 -4.30 -0.03 -14.60
CA ALA A 102 -4.08 0.60 -15.90
C ALA A 102 -2.61 0.99 -16.11
N THR A 103 -1.95 1.51 -15.06
CA THR A 103 -0.52 1.83 -15.10
C THR A 103 0.33 0.57 -15.25
N ALA A 104 0.06 -0.48 -14.48
CA ALA A 104 0.79 -1.74 -14.59
C ALA A 104 0.61 -2.40 -15.96
N ASP A 105 -0.60 -2.41 -16.51
CA ASP A 105 -0.89 -2.93 -17.86
C ASP A 105 -0.10 -2.17 -18.95
N LYS A 106 -0.04 -0.83 -18.86
CA LYS A 106 0.79 -0.01 -19.75
C LYS A 106 2.26 -0.39 -19.64
N LEU A 107 2.77 -0.52 -18.42
CA LEU A 107 4.17 -0.91 -18.20
C LEU A 107 4.48 -2.28 -18.80
N VAL A 108 3.59 -3.27 -18.65
CA VAL A 108 3.73 -4.61 -19.28
C VAL A 108 3.84 -4.51 -20.80
N GLN A 109 3.06 -3.63 -21.44
CA GLN A 109 3.14 -3.44 -22.89
C GLN A 109 4.48 -2.82 -23.31
N HIS A 110 5.04 -1.92 -22.50
CA HIS A 110 6.35 -1.32 -22.75
C HIS A 110 7.52 -2.29 -22.49
N THR A 111 7.42 -3.16 -21.49
CA THR A 111 8.51 -4.10 -21.15
C THR A 111 8.74 -5.15 -22.24
N LYS A 112 7.71 -5.47 -23.05
CA LYS A 112 7.84 -6.34 -24.23
C LYS A 112 8.80 -5.80 -25.30
N ARG A 113 9.18 -4.52 -25.24
CA ARG A 113 10.11 -3.86 -26.18
C ARG A 113 11.55 -3.80 -25.67
N ILE A 114 11.80 -4.23 -24.43
CA ILE A 114 13.11 -4.23 -23.77
C ILE A 114 13.68 -5.65 -23.79
N ASP A 115 15.01 -5.78 -23.78
CA ASP A 115 15.78 -7.03 -23.80
C ASP A 115 15.07 -8.23 -23.13
N ALA A 116 14.96 -9.33 -23.87
CA ALA A 116 14.07 -10.45 -23.58
C ALA A 116 14.31 -11.11 -22.21
N GLN A 117 15.56 -11.11 -21.73
CA GLN A 117 15.88 -11.70 -20.42
C GLN A 117 15.43 -10.80 -19.26
N PHE A 118 15.69 -9.49 -19.32
CA PHE A 118 15.26 -8.52 -18.31
C PHE A 118 13.75 -8.25 -18.35
N GLY A 119 13.15 -8.28 -19.54
CA GLY A 119 11.73 -8.09 -19.73
C GLY A 119 10.88 -9.18 -19.07
N SER A 120 11.36 -10.43 -19.03
CA SER A 120 10.58 -11.56 -18.51
C SER A 120 10.31 -11.46 -17.00
N ALA A 121 11.34 -11.20 -16.18
CA ALA A 121 11.22 -11.08 -14.73
C ALA A 121 10.42 -9.84 -14.31
N GLN A 122 10.62 -8.70 -14.99
CA GLN A 122 9.84 -7.49 -14.73
C GLN A 122 8.38 -7.64 -15.14
N THR A 123 8.11 -8.31 -16.27
CA THR A 123 6.74 -8.59 -16.72
C THR A 123 5.98 -9.43 -15.70
N GLU A 124 6.63 -10.44 -15.11
CA GLU A 124 6.00 -11.29 -14.10
C GLU A 124 5.66 -10.51 -12.83
N GLU A 125 6.57 -9.65 -12.34
CA GLU A 125 6.27 -8.79 -11.19
C GLU A 125 5.13 -7.80 -11.48
N LEU A 126 5.11 -7.20 -12.67
CA LEU A 126 4.01 -6.32 -13.08
C LEU A 126 2.67 -7.07 -13.18
N ARG A 127 2.65 -8.31 -13.66
CA ARG A 127 1.43 -9.14 -13.67
C ARG A 127 0.94 -9.45 -12.26
N ARG A 128 1.84 -9.68 -11.30
CA ARG A 128 1.47 -9.85 -9.89
C ARG A 128 0.84 -8.57 -9.33
N LEU A 129 1.37 -7.39 -9.66
CA LEU A 129 0.76 -6.11 -9.30
C LEU A 129 -0.64 -5.91 -9.91
N VAL A 130 -0.82 -6.29 -11.18
CA VAL A 130 -2.14 -6.32 -11.82
C VAL A 130 -3.10 -7.23 -11.04
N LYS A 131 -2.65 -8.43 -10.67
CA LYS A 131 -3.45 -9.38 -9.87
C LYS A 131 -3.84 -8.81 -8.50
N VAL A 132 -2.91 -8.16 -7.80
CA VAL A 132 -3.22 -7.47 -6.53
C VAL A 132 -4.28 -6.39 -6.74
N SER A 133 -4.14 -5.59 -7.79
CA SER A 133 -5.07 -4.49 -8.09
C SER A 133 -6.48 -5.01 -8.43
N VAL A 134 -6.59 -6.02 -9.29
CA VAL A 134 -7.88 -6.65 -9.64
C VAL A 134 -8.52 -7.30 -8.42
N SER A 135 -7.74 -8.04 -7.63
CA SER A 135 -8.24 -8.67 -6.40
C SER A 135 -8.74 -7.63 -5.40
N GLY A 136 -8.00 -6.54 -5.23
CA GLY A 136 -8.41 -5.39 -4.40
C GLY A 136 -9.78 -4.84 -4.81
N SER A 137 -10.02 -4.61 -6.10
CA SER A 137 -11.32 -4.19 -6.61
C SER A 137 -12.44 -5.20 -6.31
N ILE A 138 -12.17 -6.50 -6.44
CA ILE A 138 -13.15 -7.56 -6.15
C ILE A 138 -13.55 -7.53 -4.67
N TYR A 139 -12.59 -7.52 -3.75
CA TYR A 139 -12.88 -7.51 -2.32
C TYR A 139 -13.47 -6.19 -1.83
N LEU A 140 -13.17 -5.09 -2.50
CA LEU A 140 -13.82 -3.80 -2.25
C LEU A 140 -15.29 -3.81 -2.70
N GLN A 141 -15.59 -4.43 -3.84
CA GLN A 141 -16.98 -4.62 -4.29
C GLN A 141 -17.74 -5.55 -3.32
N ARG A 142 -17.10 -6.61 -2.81
CA ARG A 142 -17.68 -7.46 -1.76
C ARG A 142 -17.95 -6.67 -0.49
N LEU A 143 -17.04 -5.78 -0.06
CA LEU A 143 -17.28 -4.90 1.07
C LEU A 143 -18.53 -4.04 0.84
N ARG A 144 -18.66 -3.43 -0.34
CA ARG A 144 -19.84 -2.63 -0.69
C ARG A 144 -21.14 -3.43 -0.60
N GLN A 145 -21.14 -4.67 -1.10
CA GLN A 145 -22.28 -5.58 -0.99
C GLN A 145 -22.59 -5.93 0.46
N LYS A 146 -21.58 -6.26 1.26
CA LYS A 146 -21.76 -6.63 2.68
C LYS A 146 -22.35 -5.47 3.49
N ILE A 147 -21.85 -4.25 3.28
CA ILE A 147 -22.40 -3.03 3.90
C ILE A 147 -23.88 -2.85 3.52
N ALA A 148 -24.24 -3.04 2.25
CA ALA A 148 -25.63 -2.93 1.81
C ALA A 148 -26.55 -4.03 2.38
N SER A 149 -26.00 -5.23 2.62
CA SER A 149 -26.74 -6.37 3.17
C SER A 149 -26.77 -6.44 4.71
N SER A 150 -26.08 -5.52 5.41
CA SER A 150 -25.91 -5.53 6.87
C SER A 150 -25.45 -6.90 7.43
N SER A 151 -24.60 -7.63 6.70
CA SER A 151 -24.11 -8.95 7.13
C SER A 151 -22.84 -8.80 7.99
N PRO A 152 -22.88 -9.18 9.27
CA PRO A 152 -21.75 -9.02 10.19
C PRO A 152 -20.68 -10.11 10.03
N ASP A 153 -20.96 -11.19 9.29
CA ASP A 153 -20.13 -12.39 9.27
C ASP A 153 -19.02 -12.27 8.22
N ALA A 154 -18.07 -11.37 8.45
CA ALA A 154 -16.90 -11.26 7.59
C ALA A 154 -15.62 -11.07 8.39
N THR A 155 -14.59 -11.81 8.01
CA THR A 155 -13.25 -11.70 8.57
C THR A 155 -12.31 -11.11 7.54
N VAL A 156 -11.46 -10.17 7.98
CA VAL A 156 -10.43 -9.58 7.14
C VAL A 156 -9.14 -10.39 7.26
N THR A 157 -8.60 -10.86 6.14
CA THR A 157 -7.30 -11.55 6.08
C THR A 157 -6.35 -10.87 5.11
N PHE A 158 -5.05 -11.01 5.34
CA PHE A 158 -4.00 -10.39 4.54
C PHE A 158 -3.18 -11.51 3.85
N ASP A 159 -3.25 -11.57 2.53
CA ASP A 159 -2.55 -12.57 1.70
C ASP A 159 -1.33 -11.94 1.03
N PHE A 160 -0.13 -12.40 1.40
CA PHE A 160 1.16 -11.93 0.90
C PHE A 160 1.78 -12.85 -0.16
N ASP A 161 1.12 -13.96 -0.53
CA ASP A 161 1.68 -14.98 -1.42
C ASP A 161 1.71 -14.49 -2.88
N THR A 162 0.79 -13.60 -3.23
CA THR A 162 0.71 -13.06 -4.60
C THR A 162 1.84 -12.09 -4.92
N HIS A 163 2.29 -11.27 -3.97
CA HIS A 163 3.31 -10.26 -4.20
C HIS A 163 4.03 -9.90 -2.89
N LYS A 164 5.37 -9.84 -2.93
CA LYS A 164 6.25 -9.69 -1.75
C LYS A 164 5.98 -8.41 -0.94
N HIS A 165 5.72 -7.30 -1.65
CA HIS A 165 5.51 -5.99 -1.02
C HIS A 165 4.04 -5.57 -0.86
N TYR A 166 3.12 -6.16 -1.62
CA TYR A 166 1.72 -5.73 -1.65
C TYR A 166 0.80 -6.92 -1.44
N CYS A 167 0.19 -6.97 -0.27
CA CYS A 167 -0.72 -8.04 0.04
C CYS A 167 -2.15 -7.74 -0.49
N ILE A 168 -2.91 -8.79 -0.72
CA ILE A 168 -4.34 -8.72 -0.99
C ILE A 168 -5.06 -8.69 0.36
N ILE A 169 -5.94 -7.71 0.57
CA ILE A 169 -6.82 -7.68 1.74
C ILE A 169 -8.11 -8.39 1.33
N LYS A 170 -8.36 -9.56 1.90
CA LYS A 170 -9.53 -10.39 1.60
C LYS A 170 -10.60 -10.18 2.65
N LEU A 171 -11.84 -10.10 2.18
CA LEU A 171 -13.04 -10.18 3.00
C LEU A 171 -13.62 -11.59 2.82
N VAL A 172 -13.50 -12.42 3.85
CA VAL A 172 -13.95 -13.83 3.90
C VAL A 172 -15.22 -13.90 4.70
#